data_AF-A0A150NHW1-F1
#
_entry.id   AF-A0A150NHW1-F1
#
_cell.length_a   1.000
_cell.length_b   1.000
_cell.length_c   1.000
_cell.angle_alpha   90.00
_cell.angle_beta   90.00
_cell.angle_gamma   90.00
#
_symmetry.space_group_name_H-M   'P 1'
#
loop_
_entity.id
_entity.type
_entity.pdbx_description
1 polymer ?
#
loop_
_entity_poly.entity_id
_entity_poly.type
_entity_poly.pdbx_seq_one_letter_code
_entity_poly.pdbx_strand_id
1 'polypeptide(L)'
;MIEEDIAAIRNALADLEKQESKNSGRVLHTLDLFEELQHRVADHSEEYGQGLSEIEKQLENIQSEFSQFVTLNTSGDPVEAAVILDNAENHILALSHIVDRLPAIVKTLSKELPDQLEDLEDGYRKLLDANYHFAETDIESRFQLLYESLKKNHENIAQLELDNAEYENTQVQEEINALYDIFTREIAAQKVVEGLVTTLPTYLKHMKDSNAVLVEDIQRLSNNYLLSETDVSHVHRLQAELESLEESVLELTSEQEEHSEPYSFLEDRLENLQATLKEIEDEQVEVSQRLAQIEKDDINARQKANVYVNRLHTIKRYMEKRNLPGIPQNFLQLFFTASNHTEELMAELEEARVNIEAVNRMLEIATNDIEALEEETYNIVQYATLTEQLLQYSNRYRSFDERIQEAFNESLEIFEKEFDYHASFDKISQALEVAEPGVTNRFVTSYEKTRETIRF
;
A
#
# COMPACT_ATOMS: atom_id res chain seq x y z
N MET A 1 80.51 34.90 -9.24
CA MET A 1 80.20 36.32 -8.98
C MET A 1 80.11 37.07 -10.30
N ILE A 2 81.15 37.74 -10.84
CA ILE A 2 80.99 38.54 -12.09
C ILE A 2 80.67 37.70 -13.34
N GLU A 3 81.23 36.49 -13.49
CA GLU A 3 80.88 35.60 -14.62
C GLU A 3 79.48 34.99 -14.53
N GLU A 4 78.96 34.76 -13.32
CA GLU A 4 77.57 34.32 -13.12
C GLU A 4 76.60 35.45 -13.41
N ASP A 5 76.92 36.69 -13.02
CA ASP A 5 76.10 37.86 -13.33
C ASP A 5 76.08 38.15 -14.83
N ILE A 6 77.20 37.99 -15.54
CA ILE A 6 77.26 38.15 -17.01
C ILE A 6 76.51 37.01 -17.72
N ALA A 7 76.56 35.78 -17.20
CA ALA A 7 75.76 34.66 -17.72
C ALA A 7 74.26 34.86 -17.47
N ALA A 8 73.89 35.36 -16.29
CA ALA A 8 72.52 35.72 -15.95
C ALA A 8 71.99 36.86 -16.82
N ILE A 9 72.79 37.89 -17.09
CA ILE A 9 72.43 38.99 -17.99
C ILE A 9 72.29 38.50 -19.44
N ARG A 10 73.18 37.63 -19.92
CA ARG A 10 73.05 37.04 -21.27
C ARG A 10 71.84 36.13 -21.41
N ASN A 11 71.54 35.34 -20.39
CA ASN A 11 70.32 34.52 -20.37
C ASN A 11 69.08 35.41 -20.31
N ALA A 12 69.08 36.45 -19.47
CA ALA A 12 67.98 37.42 -19.41
C ALA A 12 67.79 38.13 -20.75
N LEU A 13 68.87 38.48 -21.48
CA LEU A 13 68.79 39.10 -22.80
C LEU A 13 68.27 38.13 -23.87
N ALA A 14 68.69 36.86 -23.82
CA ALA A 14 68.19 35.82 -24.71
C ALA A 14 66.72 35.46 -24.42
N ASP A 15 66.33 35.49 -23.14
CA ASP A 15 64.93 35.32 -22.73
C ASP A 15 64.09 36.54 -23.16
N LEU A 16 64.65 37.76 -23.12
CA LEU A 16 64.03 38.98 -23.64
C LEU A 16 63.78 38.91 -25.14
N GLU A 17 64.80 38.53 -25.92
CA GLU A 17 64.71 38.39 -27.39
C GLU A 17 63.69 37.31 -27.77
N LYS A 18 63.64 36.22 -26.99
CA LYS A 18 62.64 35.17 -27.14
C LYS A 18 61.23 35.63 -26.74
N GLN A 19 61.10 36.50 -25.74
CA GLN A 19 59.83 37.11 -25.35
C GLN A 19 59.35 38.13 -26.38
N GLU A 20 60.22 38.96 -26.96
CA GLU A 20 59.86 39.88 -28.05
C GLU A 20 59.38 39.13 -29.29
N SER A 21 60.09 38.06 -29.69
CA SER A 21 59.68 37.22 -30.83
C SER A 21 58.33 36.54 -30.59
N LYS A 22 58.09 36.05 -29.37
CA LYS A 22 56.80 35.46 -28.97
C LYS A 22 55.70 36.51 -28.88
N ASN A 23 55.96 37.67 -28.30
CA ASN A 23 54.99 38.75 -28.17
C ASN A 23 54.56 39.27 -29.55
N SER A 24 55.48 39.45 -30.49
CA SER A 24 55.15 39.89 -31.86
C SER A 24 54.22 38.92 -32.59
N GLY A 25 54.45 37.60 -32.46
CA GLY A 25 53.57 36.59 -33.03
C GLY A 25 52.21 36.51 -32.33
N ARG A 26 52.16 36.70 -31.01
CA ARG A 26 50.92 36.74 -30.23
C ARG A 26 50.08 37.96 -30.59
N VAL A 27 50.69 39.14 -30.71
CA VAL A 27 50.00 40.40 -31.04
C VAL A 27 49.24 40.32 -32.36
N LEU A 28 49.83 39.72 -33.40
CA LEU A 28 49.13 39.50 -34.67
C LEU A 28 47.90 38.60 -34.49
N HIS A 29 48.06 37.50 -33.76
CA HIS A 29 46.96 36.58 -33.48
C HIS A 29 45.85 37.23 -32.64
N THR A 30 46.22 38.03 -31.64
CA THR A 30 45.27 38.74 -30.79
C THR A 30 44.55 39.87 -31.55
N LEU A 31 45.23 40.53 -32.50
CA LEU A 31 44.62 41.52 -33.42
C LEU A 31 43.62 40.86 -34.37
N ASP A 32 43.97 39.73 -34.98
CA ASP A 32 43.07 38.98 -35.86
C ASP A 32 41.81 38.53 -35.08
N LEU A 33 41.99 38.02 -33.85
CA LEU A 33 40.87 37.65 -32.96
C LEU A 33 39.99 38.84 -32.57
N PHE A 34 40.60 40.01 -32.36
CA PHE A 34 39.88 41.24 -32.04
C PHE A 34 39.09 41.76 -33.25
N GLU A 35 39.64 41.69 -34.46
CA GLU A 35 38.97 42.09 -35.70
C GLU A 35 37.79 41.14 -36.02
N GLU A 36 37.97 39.83 -35.81
CA GLU A 36 36.88 38.85 -35.89
C GLU A 36 35.79 39.07 -34.84
N LEU A 37 36.15 39.49 -33.63
CA LEU A 37 35.17 39.88 -32.60
C LEU A 37 34.43 41.16 -32.97
N GLN A 38 35.13 42.18 -33.49
CA GLN A 38 34.49 43.40 -33.97
C GLN A 38 33.50 43.12 -35.09
N HIS A 39 33.87 42.28 -36.05
CA HIS A 39 32.95 41.88 -37.12
C HIS A 39 31.74 41.11 -36.58
N ARG A 40 31.93 40.14 -35.68
CA ARG A 40 30.82 39.40 -35.05
C ARG A 40 29.87 40.31 -34.26
N VAL A 41 30.42 41.24 -33.47
CA VAL A 41 29.62 42.19 -32.68
C VAL A 41 28.84 43.14 -33.60
N ALA A 42 29.46 43.59 -34.70
CA ALA A 42 28.80 44.45 -35.68
C ALA A 42 27.70 43.73 -36.47
N ASP A 43 27.92 42.45 -36.83
CA ASP A 43 26.98 41.66 -37.63
C ASP A 43 25.74 41.23 -36.83
N HIS A 44 25.87 41.04 -35.51
CA HIS A 44 24.77 40.64 -34.61
C HIS A 44 24.31 41.75 -33.66
N SER A 45 24.47 43.03 -34.06
CA SER A 45 24.20 44.16 -33.16
C SER A 45 22.76 44.17 -32.59
N GLU A 46 21.78 43.76 -33.39
CA GLU A 46 20.38 43.64 -32.95
C GLU A 46 20.16 42.54 -31.90
N GLU A 47 21.01 41.51 -31.87
CA GLU A 47 20.90 40.37 -30.94
C GLU A 47 21.51 40.67 -29.56
N TYR A 48 22.35 41.70 -29.46
CA TYR A 48 23.02 42.09 -28.21
C TYR A 48 22.27 43.18 -27.42
N GLY A 49 21.29 43.85 -28.03
CA GLY A 49 20.35 44.75 -27.36
C GLY A 49 21.03 45.83 -26.50
N GLN A 50 20.64 45.93 -25.23
CA GLN A 50 21.19 46.92 -24.29
C GLN A 50 22.63 46.62 -23.83
N GLY A 51 23.12 45.39 -24.03
CA GLY A 51 24.50 45.00 -23.71
C GLY A 51 25.54 45.53 -24.72
N LEU A 52 25.09 46.00 -25.90
CA LEU A 52 25.97 46.60 -26.91
C LEU A 52 26.79 47.77 -26.37
N SER A 53 26.18 48.66 -25.59
CA SER A 53 26.87 49.86 -25.13
C SER A 53 28.03 49.54 -24.18
N GLU A 54 27.94 48.46 -23.40
CA GLU A 54 29.04 48.02 -22.55
C GLU A 54 30.05 47.16 -23.32
N ILE A 55 29.61 46.36 -24.29
CA ILE A 55 30.52 45.64 -25.21
C ILE A 55 31.38 46.64 -26.00
N GLU A 56 30.80 47.72 -26.52
CA GLU A 56 31.52 48.78 -27.21
C GLU A 56 32.56 49.47 -26.30
N LYS A 57 32.21 49.74 -25.04
CA LYS A 57 33.18 50.27 -24.06
C LYS A 57 34.31 49.30 -23.76
N GLN A 58 34.02 48.01 -23.65
CA GLN A 58 35.06 46.99 -23.43
C GLN A 58 35.95 46.85 -24.67
N LEU A 59 35.40 46.93 -25.88
CA LEU A 59 36.16 46.97 -27.13
C LEU A 59 37.07 48.22 -27.21
N GLU A 60 36.58 49.39 -26.77
CA GLU A 60 37.36 50.63 -26.72
C GLU A 60 38.48 50.55 -25.67
N ASN A 61 38.22 49.95 -24.51
CA ASN A 61 39.23 49.69 -23.47
C ASN A 61 40.34 48.77 -23.99
N ILE A 62 39.97 47.67 -24.66
CA ILE A 62 40.94 46.74 -25.27
C ILE A 62 41.76 47.45 -26.36
N GLN A 63 41.15 48.32 -27.16
CA GLN A 63 41.86 49.13 -28.16
C GLN A 63 42.85 50.11 -27.52
N SER A 64 42.51 50.68 -26.37
CA SER A 64 43.41 51.51 -25.57
C SER A 64 44.58 50.71 -25.00
N GLU A 65 44.32 49.50 -24.46
CA GLU A 65 45.35 48.57 -23.97
C GLU A 65 46.33 48.16 -25.07
N PHE A 66 45.84 47.89 -26.29
CA PHE A 66 46.71 47.63 -27.46
C PHE A 66 47.55 48.84 -27.85
N SER A 67 46.98 50.04 -27.80
CA SER A 67 47.72 51.28 -28.10
C SER A 67 48.84 51.54 -27.08
N GLN A 68 48.57 51.24 -25.80
CA GLN A 68 49.56 51.29 -24.73
C GLN A 68 50.65 50.23 -24.91
N PHE A 69 50.27 49.00 -25.29
CA PHE A 69 51.20 47.93 -25.63
C PHE A 69 52.16 48.33 -26.75
N VAL A 70 51.65 48.88 -27.86
CA VAL A 70 52.48 49.32 -29.00
C VAL A 70 53.46 50.42 -28.59
N THR A 71 53.02 51.33 -27.70
CA THR A 71 53.85 52.41 -27.19
C THR A 71 54.95 51.90 -26.26
N LEU A 72 54.65 50.95 -25.37
CA LEU A 72 55.61 50.33 -24.45
C LEU A 72 56.63 49.44 -25.17
N ASN A 73 56.18 48.68 -26.17
CA ASN A 73 57.05 47.87 -27.03
C ASN A 73 58.02 48.74 -27.84
N THR A 74 57.58 49.93 -28.28
CA THR A 74 58.45 50.92 -28.96
C THR A 74 59.38 51.65 -27.99
N SER A 75 58.97 51.77 -26.73
CA SER A 75 59.74 52.47 -25.66
C SER A 75 60.75 51.56 -24.94
N GLY A 76 60.71 50.25 -25.20
CA GLY A 76 61.78 49.31 -24.87
C GLY A 76 61.65 48.57 -23.53
N ASP A 77 60.45 48.40 -22.98
CA ASP A 77 60.19 47.51 -21.84
C ASP A 77 59.32 46.30 -22.25
N PRO A 78 59.94 45.20 -22.71
CA PRO A 78 59.22 44.03 -23.21
C PRO A 78 58.56 43.19 -22.11
N VAL A 79 58.95 43.37 -20.84
CA VAL A 79 58.39 42.60 -19.71
C VAL A 79 57.03 43.17 -19.31
N GLU A 80 56.90 44.51 -19.19
CA GLU A 80 55.61 45.14 -18.95
C GLU A 80 54.65 44.97 -20.14
N ALA A 81 55.17 45.03 -21.37
CA ALA A 81 54.38 44.80 -22.57
C ALA A 81 53.78 43.38 -22.58
N ALA A 82 54.49 42.35 -22.12
CA ALA A 82 53.96 40.99 -22.03
C ALA A 82 52.75 40.89 -21.09
N VAL A 83 52.77 41.59 -19.95
CA VAL A 83 51.68 41.59 -18.96
C VAL A 83 50.43 42.27 -19.51
N ILE A 84 50.58 43.39 -20.22
CA ILE A 84 49.45 44.09 -20.85
C ILE A 84 48.86 43.23 -21.97
N LEU A 85 49.69 42.53 -22.75
CA LEU A 85 49.22 41.62 -23.79
C LEU A 85 48.45 40.43 -23.20
N ASP A 86 48.94 39.83 -22.12
CA ASP A 86 48.25 38.75 -21.41
C ASP A 86 46.88 39.22 -20.87
N ASN A 87 46.80 40.45 -20.32
CA ASN A 87 45.54 41.03 -19.88
C ASN A 87 44.57 41.28 -21.03
N ALA A 88 45.05 41.85 -22.15
CA ALA A 88 44.24 42.08 -23.34
C ALA A 88 43.73 40.76 -23.94
N GLU A 89 44.56 39.71 -23.97
CA GLU A 89 44.16 38.38 -24.43
C GLU A 89 43.11 37.75 -23.51
N ASN A 90 43.26 37.89 -22.18
CA ASN A 90 42.25 37.45 -21.22
C ASN A 90 40.92 38.23 -21.36
N HIS A 91 40.98 39.54 -21.58
CA HIS A 91 39.80 40.38 -21.82
C HIS A 91 39.11 40.00 -23.14
N ILE A 92 39.87 39.70 -24.19
CA ILE A 92 39.35 39.23 -25.48
C ILE A 92 38.69 37.85 -25.37
N LEU A 93 39.28 36.92 -24.62
CA LEU A 93 38.70 35.61 -24.38
C LEU A 93 37.41 35.71 -23.55
N ALA A 94 37.41 36.55 -22.51
CA ALA A 94 36.21 36.83 -21.71
C ALA A 94 35.12 37.46 -22.57
N LEU A 95 35.46 38.44 -23.41
CA LEU A 95 34.53 39.09 -24.31
C LEU A 95 33.99 38.12 -25.37
N SER A 96 34.82 37.25 -25.94
CA SER A 96 34.35 36.22 -26.89
C SER A 96 33.35 35.28 -26.24
N HIS A 97 33.61 34.85 -25.01
CA HIS A 97 32.69 33.98 -24.28
C HIS A 97 31.36 34.67 -23.97
N ILE A 98 31.42 35.96 -23.63
CA ILE A 98 30.23 36.81 -23.45
C ILE A 98 29.44 36.93 -24.76
N VAL A 99 30.11 37.27 -25.86
CA VAL A 99 29.53 37.47 -27.20
C VAL A 99 28.88 36.19 -27.76
N ASP A 100 29.39 35.02 -27.39
CA ASP A 100 28.82 33.73 -27.78
C ASP A 100 27.58 33.33 -26.95
N ARG A 101 27.49 33.77 -25.68
CA ARG A 101 26.38 33.43 -24.76
C ARG A 101 25.25 34.45 -24.74
N LEU A 102 25.58 35.72 -24.94
CA LEU A 102 24.65 36.84 -24.85
C LEU A 102 23.43 36.70 -25.78
N PRO A 103 23.53 36.22 -27.04
CA PRO A 103 22.38 36.10 -27.93
C PRO A 103 21.33 35.09 -27.43
N ALA A 104 21.77 34.01 -26.77
CA ALA A 104 20.85 33.01 -26.23
C ALA A 104 20.08 33.56 -25.02
N ILE A 105 20.76 34.31 -24.16
CA ILE A 105 20.17 34.94 -22.97
C ILE A 105 19.23 36.08 -23.38
N VAL A 106 19.63 36.91 -24.35
CA VAL A 106 18.78 37.98 -24.86
C VAL A 106 17.56 37.43 -25.57
N LYS A 107 17.67 36.33 -26.33
CA LYS A 107 16.52 35.70 -26.99
C LYS A 107 15.51 35.15 -25.98
N THR A 108 15.97 34.44 -24.95
CA THR A 108 15.10 33.91 -23.90
C THR A 108 14.39 35.06 -23.17
N LEU A 109 15.11 36.13 -22.87
CA LEU A 109 14.59 37.25 -22.09
C LEU A 109 13.71 38.24 -22.86
N SER A 110 13.98 38.45 -24.15
CA SER A 110 13.23 39.40 -25.00
C SER A 110 12.01 38.81 -25.70
N LYS A 111 11.97 37.48 -25.88
CA LYS A 111 10.88 36.80 -26.58
C LYS A 111 10.24 35.70 -25.74
N GLU A 112 11.01 34.75 -25.24
CA GLU A 112 10.43 33.54 -24.65
C GLU A 112 9.75 33.80 -23.29
N LEU A 113 10.37 34.58 -22.39
CA LEU A 113 9.76 34.91 -21.09
C LEU A 113 8.55 35.86 -21.21
N PRO A 114 8.58 36.94 -22.02
CA PRO A 114 7.42 37.80 -22.21
C PRO A 114 6.24 37.06 -22.86
N ASP A 115 6.49 36.25 -23.90
CA ASP A 115 5.45 35.46 -24.57
C ASP A 115 4.82 34.47 -23.58
N GLN A 116 5.63 33.79 -22.75
CA GLN A 116 5.12 32.86 -21.72
C GLN A 116 4.32 33.57 -20.62
N LEU A 117 4.68 34.81 -20.26
CA LEU A 117 3.93 35.61 -19.29
C LEU A 117 2.61 36.10 -19.87
N GLU A 118 2.58 36.52 -21.14
CA GLU A 118 1.34 36.90 -21.82
C GLU A 118 0.41 35.69 -21.98
N ASP A 119 0.95 34.52 -22.34
CA ASP A 119 0.21 33.26 -22.39
C ASP A 119 -0.34 32.87 -21.00
N LEU A 120 0.42 33.10 -19.93
CA LEU A 120 -0.03 32.89 -18.54
C LEU A 120 -1.12 33.88 -18.12
N GLU A 121 -1.02 35.15 -18.51
CA GLU A 121 -2.02 36.19 -18.21
C GLU A 121 -3.32 35.90 -18.95
N ASP A 122 -3.25 35.49 -20.22
CA ASP A 122 -4.39 35.07 -21.01
C ASP A 122 -5.00 33.76 -20.48
N GLY A 123 -4.16 32.82 -20.03
CA GLY A 123 -4.59 31.61 -19.33
C GLY A 123 -5.32 31.94 -18.03
N TYR A 124 -4.76 32.84 -17.22
CA TYR A 124 -5.35 33.32 -15.98
C TYR A 124 -6.67 34.06 -16.22
N ARG A 125 -6.75 34.92 -17.24
CA ARG A 125 -7.99 35.61 -17.62
C ARG A 125 -9.08 34.61 -18.06
N LYS A 126 -8.73 33.57 -18.81
CA LYS A 126 -9.69 32.51 -19.18
C LYS A 126 -10.15 31.70 -17.98
N LEU A 127 -9.26 31.47 -17.00
CA LEU A 127 -9.61 30.78 -15.75
C LEU A 127 -10.49 31.69 -14.86
N LEU A 128 -10.23 32.99 -14.81
CA LEU A 128 -11.12 33.96 -14.16
C LEU A 128 -12.49 34.06 -14.84
N ASP A 129 -12.54 34.09 -16.18
CA ASP A 129 -13.80 34.07 -16.95
C ASP A 129 -14.57 32.75 -16.76
N ALA A 130 -13.85 31.65 -16.47
CA ALA A 130 -14.42 30.38 -16.07
C ALA A 130 -14.73 30.30 -14.55
N ASN A 131 -14.69 31.41 -13.81
CA ASN A 131 -14.98 31.54 -12.38
C ASN A 131 -14.07 30.72 -11.45
N TYR A 132 -12.81 30.51 -11.83
CA TYR A 132 -11.82 29.94 -10.92
C TYR A 132 -11.38 30.97 -9.87
N HIS A 133 -11.62 30.67 -8.60
CA HIS A 133 -11.07 31.41 -7.48
C HIS A 133 -9.92 30.61 -6.89
N PHE A 134 -8.70 31.11 -7.07
CA PHE A 134 -7.51 30.53 -6.48
C PHE A 134 -7.40 30.95 -5.01
N ALA A 135 -7.07 30.01 -4.13
CA ALA A 135 -6.83 30.30 -2.71
C ALA A 135 -5.69 31.31 -2.50
N GLU A 136 -4.76 31.36 -3.45
CA GLU A 136 -3.61 32.23 -3.43
C GLU A 136 -3.99 33.59 -4.02
N THR A 137 -4.39 34.50 -3.13
CA THR A 137 -4.50 35.96 -3.33
C THR A 137 -3.20 36.64 -3.84
N ASP A 138 -2.20 35.87 -4.27
CA ASP A 138 -0.85 36.30 -4.61
C ASP A 138 -0.45 35.99 -6.06
N ILE A 139 -1.34 35.49 -6.91
CA ILE A 139 -0.98 35.28 -8.33
C ILE A 139 -0.65 36.63 -9.00
N GLU A 140 -1.44 37.67 -8.71
CA GLU A 140 -1.21 39.02 -9.24
C GLU A 140 0.05 39.69 -8.65
N SER A 141 0.38 39.42 -7.38
CA SER A 141 1.61 39.89 -6.75
C SER A 141 2.84 39.15 -7.29
N ARG A 142 2.73 37.85 -7.58
CA ARG A 142 3.76 37.06 -8.27
C ARG A 142 4.00 37.54 -9.69
N PHE A 143 2.95 37.87 -10.46
CA PHE A 143 3.13 38.47 -11.78
C PHE A 143 3.88 39.80 -11.69
N GLN A 144 3.56 40.66 -10.71
CA GLN A 144 4.31 41.91 -10.50
C GLN A 144 5.77 41.65 -10.13
N LEU A 145 6.05 40.68 -9.26
CA LEU A 145 7.42 40.27 -8.92
C LEU A 145 8.19 39.72 -10.13
N LEU A 146 7.51 39.00 -11.03
CA LEU A 146 8.09 38.50 -12.29
C LEU A 146 8.40 39.64 -13.26
N TYR A 147 7.55 40.66 -13.36
CA TYR A 147 7.87 41.86 -14.14
C TYR A 147 9.02 42.67 -13.53
N GLU A 148 9.13 42.71 -12.20
CA GLU A 148 10.26 43.35 -11.52
C GLU A 148 11.56 42.58 -11.71
N SER A 149 11.53 41.24 -11.63
CA SER A 149 12.71 40.41 -11.89
C SER A 149 13.14 40.47 -13.35
N LEU A 150 12.19 40.53 -14.30
CA LEU A 150 12.52 40.77 -15.70
C LEU A 150 13.19 42.13 -15.93
N LYS A 151 12.74 43.19 -15.25
CA LYS A 151 13.40 44.50 -15.32
C LYS A 151 14.81 44.46 -14.74
N LYS A 152 14.99 43.81 -13.59
CA LYS A 152 16.33 43.61 -12.99
C LYS A 152 17.24 42.81 -13.91
N ASN A 153 16.71 41.78 -14.55
CA ASN A 153 17.49 40.96 -15.46
C ASN A 153 17.88 41.74 -16.75
N HIS A 154 17.01 42.63 -17.26
CA HIS A 154 17.40 43.60 -18.29
C HIS A 154 18.53 44.53 -17.84
N GLU A 155 18.51 44.98 -16.57
CA GLU A 155 19.59 45.80 -15.99
C GLU A 155 20.89 45.01 -15.80
N ASN A 156 20.82 43.73 -15.40
CA ASN A 156 21.97 42.84 -15.24
C ASN A 156 22.62 42.51 -16.59
N ILE A 157 21.82 42.33 -17.64
CA ILE A 157 22.30 42.20 -19.02
C ILE A 157 22.99 43.50 -19.47
N ALA A 158 22.43 44.67 -19.12
CA ALA A 158 23.07 45.94 -19.41
C ALA A 158 24.40 46.13 -18.65
N GLN A 159 24.60 45.46 -17.51
CA GLN A 159 25.86 45.46 -16.74
C GLN A 159 26.83 44.34 -17.13
N LEU A 160 26.52 43.52 -18.14
CA LEU A 160 27.32 42.35 -18.56
C LEU A 160 27.48 41.24 -17.50
N GLU A 161 26.60 41.18 -16.50
CA GLU A 161 26.62 40.12 -15.48
C GLU A 161 25.87 38.87 -15.97
N LEU A 162 26.44 38.17 -16.95
CA LEU A 162 25.80 37.02 -17.61
C LEU A 162 25.44 35.88 -16.64
N ASP A 163 26.30 35.57 -15.68
CA ASP A 163 26.04 34.48 -14.72
C ASP A 163 24.84 34.80 -13.80
N ASN A 164 24.70 36.06 -13.39
CA ASN A 164 23.53 36.50 -12.61
C ASN A 164 22.26 36.54 -13.47
N ALA A 165 22.38 36.98 -14.72
CA ALA A 165 21.27 36.98 -15.67
C ALA A 165 20.74 35.57 -15.99
N GLU A 166 21.64 34.59 -16.19
CA GLU A 166 21.28 33.17 -16.38
C GLU A 166 20.59 32.59 -15.13
N TYR A 167 21.09 32.92 -13.94
CA TYR A 167 20.49 32.48 -12.69
C TYR A 167 19.09 33.06 -12.48
N GLU A 168 18.92 34.38 -12.65
CA GLU A 168 17.61 35.04 -12.54
C GLU A 168 16.63 34.52 -13.61
N ASN A 169 17.11 34.25 -14.83
CA ASN A 169 16.28 33.67 -15.88
C ASN A 169 15.79 32.26 -15.51
N THR A 170 16.67 31.44 -14.92
CA THR A 170 16.30 30.10 -14.42
C THR A 170 15.25 30.20 -13.31
N GLN A 171 15.42 31.14 -12.36
CA GLN A 171 14.42 31.37 -11.31
C GLN A 171 13.06 31.82 -11.86
N VAL A 172 13.05 32.74 -12.83
CA VAL A 172 11.82 33.18 -13.49
C VAL A 172 11.14 32.00 -14.18
N GLN A 173 11.90 31.14 -14.86
CA GLN A 173 11.36 29.96 -15.51
C GLN A 173 10.79 28.95 -14.50
N GLU A 174 11.44 28.74 -13.36
CA GLU A 174 10.94 27.88 -12.28
C GLU A 174 9.62 28.39 -11.69
N GLU A 175 9.51 29.70 -11.45
CA GLU A 175 8.27 30.32 -10.97
C GLU A 175 7.14 30.22 -12.03
N ILE A 176 7.47 30.44 -13.30
CA ILE A 176 6.52 30.25 -14.42
C ILE A 176 6.02 28.79 -14.45
N ASN A 177 6.93 27.82 -14.34
CA ASN A 177 6.56 26.41 -14.33
C ASN A 177 5.68 26.06 -13.11
N ALA A 178 5.99 26.62 -11.92
CA ALA A 178 5.18 26.43 -10.73
C ALA A 178 3.75 26.98 -10.90
N LEU A 179 3.59 28.13 -11.56
CA LEU A 179 2.27 28.68 -11.90
C LEU A 179 1.50 27.75 -12.86
N TYR A 180 2.17 27.21 -13.89
CA TYR A 180 1.56 26.23 -14.78
C TYR A 180 1.13 24.93 -14.07
N ASP A 181 1.92 24.46 -13.10
CA ASP A 181 1.57 23.27 -12.31
C ASP A 181 0.32 23.51 -11.44
N ILE A 182 0.20 24.69 -10.82
CA ILE A 182 -1.00 25.08 -10.05
C ILE A 182 -2.23 25.11 -10.96
N PHE A 183 -2.14 25.74 -12.13
CA PHE A 183 -3.25 25.78 -13.09
C PHE A 183 -3.64 24.40 -13.59
N THR A 184 -2.66 23.56 -13.89
CA THR A 184 -2.90 22.19 -14.35
C THR A 184 -3.58 21.36 -13.28
N ARG A 185 -3.19 21.54 -12.01
CA ARG A 185 -3.83 20.87 -10.86
C ARG A 185 -5.29 21.31 -10.70
N GLU A 186 -5.58 22.60 -10.78
CA GLU A 186 -6.94 23.12 -10.65
C GLU A 186 -7.86 22.65 -11.80
N ILE A 187 -7.35 22.60 -13.04
CA ILE A 187 -8.10 22.05 -14.18
C ILE A 187 -8.36 20.54 -14.01
N ALA A 188 -7.37 19.80 -13.50
CA ALA A 188 -7.53 18.37 -13.23
C ALA A 188 -8.56 18.13 -12.11
N ALA A 189 -8.47 18.89 -11.01
CA ALA A 189 -9.40 18.84 -9.89
C ALA A 189 -10.84 19.11 -10.35
N GLN A 190 -11.08 20.10 -11.21
CA GLN A 190 -12.42 20.38 -11.75
C GLN A 190 -13.06 19.15 -12.41
N LYS A 191 -12.30 18.46 -13.26
CA LYS A 191 -12.81 17.29 -13.99
C LYS A 191 -13.16 16.14 -13.04
N VAL A 192 -12.38 15.97 -11.97
CA VAL A 192 -12.64 14.98 -10.92
C VAL A 192 -13.88 15.37 -10.12
N VAL A 193 -14.01 16.64 -9.73
CA VAL A 193 -15.17 17.18 -9.01
C VAL A 193 -16.47 17.03 -9.82
N GLU A 194 -16.50 17.37 -11.12
CA GLU A 194 -17.68 17.14 -11.97
C GLU A 194 -18.07 15.66 -12.05
N GLY A 195 -17.07 14.76 -12.15
CA GLY A 195 -17.30 13.31 -12.12
C GLY A 195 -17.85 12.84 -10.77
N LEU A 196 -17.35 13.38 -9.66
CA LEU A 196 -17.80 13.02 -8.31
C LEU A 196 -19.20 13.57 -8.02
N VAL A 197 -19.49 14.82 -8.38
CA VAL A 197 -20.81 15.45 -8.17
C VAL A 197 -21.91 14.71 -8.93
N THR A 198 -21.62 14.18 -10.13
CA THR A 198 -22.61 13.38 -10.88
C THR A 198 -22.82 11.99 -10.29
N THR A 199 -21.79 11.39 -9.70
CA THR A 199 -21.85 10.02 -9.20
C THR A 199 -22.29 9.91 -7.74
N LEU A 200 -21.89 10.85 -6.87
CA LEU A 200 -22.22 10.89 -5.44
C LEU A 200 -23.72 10.73 -5.14
N PRO A 201 -24.65 11.43 -5.82
CA PRO A 201 -26.08 11.25 -5.57
C PRO A 201 -26.58 9.84 -5.93
N THR A 202 -25.96 9.20 -6.92
CA THR A 202 -26.32 7.83 -7.31
C THR A 202 -25.80 6.83 -6.28
N TYR A 203 -24.56 7.00 -5.79
CA TYR A 203 -24.00 6.19 -4.72
C TYR A 203 -24.78 6.35 -3.41
N LEU A 204 -25.12 7.58 -3.04
CA LEU A 204 -25.88 7.88 -1.81
C LEU A 204 -27.27 7.22 -1.84
N LYS A 205 -27.95 7.26 -2.99
CA LYS A 205 -29.22 6.53 -3.17
C LYS A 205 -29.05 5.03 -3.02
N HIS A 206 -28.02 4.44 -3.64
CA HIS A 206 -27.76 3.00 -3.52
C HIS A 206 -27.48 2.60 -2.06
N MET A 207 -26.69 3.37 -1.31
CA MET A 207 -26.42 3.11 0.10
C MET A 207 -27.66 3.24 0.99
N LYS A 208 -28.57 4.17 0.66
CA LYS A 208 -29.84 4.32 1.36
C LYS A 208 -30.77 3.14 1.11
N ASP A 209 -30.87 2.69 -0.13
CA ASP A 209 -31.67 1.52 -0.50
C ASP A 209 -31.11 0.25 0.17
N SER A 210 -29.78 0.09 0.16
CA SER A 210 -29.08 -1.00 0.87
C SER A 210 -29.34 -0.97 2.38
N ASN A 211 -29.23 0.20 3.01
CA ASN A 211 -29.51 0.35 4.44
C ASN A 211 -30.98 0.05 4.77
N ALA A 212 -31.93 0.48 3.93
CA ALA A 212 -33.34 0.16 4.11
C ALA A 212 -33.61 -1.36 4.08
N VAL A 213 -32.95 -2.08 3.17
CA VAL A 213 -33.02 -3.56 3.12
C VAL A 213 -32.41 -4.17 4.38
N LEU A 214 -31.26 -3.67 4.85
CA LEU A 214 -30.65 -4.16 6.10
C LEU A 214 -31.54 -3.95 7.32
N VAL A 215 -32.22 -2.81 7.42
CA VAL A 215 -33.18 -2.56 8.50
C VAL A 215 -34.37 -3.52 8.42
N GLU A 216 -34.89 -3.80 7.21
CA GLU A 216 -35.95 -4.78 7.02
C GLU A 216 -35.50 -6.20 7.40
N ASP A 217 -34.31 -6.61 6.97
CA ASP A 217 -33.72 -7.90 7.31
C ASP A 217 -33.48 -8.03 8.81
N ILE A 218 -32.99 -6.98 9.48
CA ILE A 218 -32.85 -6.97 10.94
C ILE A 218 -34.20 -7.09 11.63
N GLN A 219 -35.25 -6.40 11.18
CA GLN A 219 -36.58 -6.53 11.76
C GLN A 219 -37.15 -7.94 11.58
N ARG A 220 -36.95 -8.53 10.40
CA ARG A 220 -37.34 -9.91 10.10
C ARG A 220 -36.59 -10.91 10.98
N LEU A 221 -35.28 -10.73 11.12
CA LEU A 221 -34.42 -11.60 11.92
C LEU A 221 -34.64 -11.40 13.43
N SER A 222 -34.89 -10.18 13.90
CA SER A 222 -35.20 -9.86 15.31
C SER A 222 -36.45 -10.57 15.82
N ASN A 223 -37.39 -10.91 14.94
CA ASN A 223 -38.56 -11.69 15.29
C ASN A 223 -38.23 -13.17 15.56
N ASN A 224 -37.21 -13.72 14.91
CA ASN A 224 -36.88 -15.16 14.93
C ASN A 224 -35.62 -15.47 15.77
N TYR A 225 -34.72 -14.50 15.90
CA TYR A 225 -33.41 -14.66 16.51
C TYR A 225 -33.20 -13.60 17.58
N LEU A 226 -32.53 -13.98 18.66
CA LEU A 226 -32.07 -13.04 19.68
C LEU A 226 -30.80 -12.36 19.14
N LEU A 227 -30.98 -11.34 18.29
CA LEU A 227 -29.87 -10.55 17.77
C LEU A 227 -29.15 -9.86 18.92
N SER A 228 -27.82 -9.81 18.84
CA SER A 228 -27.03 -8.97 19.74
C SER A 228 -27.45 -7.52 19.54
N GLU A 229 -27.76 -6.80 20.64
CA GLU A 229 -28.11 -5.37 20.60
C GLU A 229 -27.04 -4.51 19.90
N THR A 230 -25.82 -5.05 19.77
CA THR A 230 -24.71 -4.45 19.03
C THR A 230 -25.03 -4.29 17.54
N ASP A 231 -25.58 -5.30 16.86
CA ASP A 231 -25.78 -5.23 15.40
C ASP A 231 -26.90 -4.24 15.03
N VAL A 232 -27.93 -4.17 15.87
CA VAL A 232 -29.02 -3.20 15.73
C VAL A 232 -28.51 -1.78 15.97
N SER A 233 -27.67 -1.57 16.99
CA SER A 233 -27.09 -0.26 17.26
C SER A 233 -26.06 0.17 16.21
N HIS A 234 -25.32 -0.78 15.62
CA HIS A 234 -24.42 -0.54 14.49
C HIS A 234 -25.19 -0.03 13.26
N VAL A 235 -26.30 -0.67 12.88
CA VAL A 235 -27.09 -0.22 11.73
C VAL A 235 -27.74 1.14 11.98
N HIS A 236 -28.21 1.42 13.20
CA HIS A 236 -28.70 2.76 13.55
C HIS A 236 -27.61 3.83 13.52
N ARG A 237 -26.37 3.48 13.92
CA ARG A 237 -25.22 4.39 13.79
C ARG A 237 -24.90 4.66 12.31
N LEU A 238 -24.86 3.63 11.47
CA LEU A 238 -24.64 3.78 10.03
C LEU A 238 -25.73 4.62 9.36
N GLN A 239 -26.98 4.49 9.82
CA GLN A 239 -28.06 5.36 9.35
C GLN A 239 -27.84 6.83 9.73
N ALA A 240 -27.45 7.11 10.98
CA ALA A 240 -27.16 8.47 11.42
C ALA A 240 -25.95 9.08 10.69
N GLU A 241 -24.91 8.28 10.44
CA GLU A 241 -23.74 8.70 9.66
C GLU A 241 -24.12 9.00 8.20
N LEU A 242 -24.94 8.16 7.57
CA LEU A 242 -25.47 8.42 6.22
C LEU A 242 -26.33 9.68 6.13
N GLU A 243 -27.18 9.93 7.13
CA GLU A 243 -27.98 11.17 7.21
C GLU A 243 -27.07 12.41 7.37
N SER A 244 -26.03 12.31 8.20
CA SER A 244 -25.05 13.40 8.36
C SER A 244 -24.23 13.66 7.09
N LEU A 245 -23.87 12.60 6.35
CA LEU A 245 -23.18 12.72 5.07
C LEU A 245 -24.09 13.30 3.99
N GLU A 246 -25.39 12.99 4.00
CA GLU A 246 -26.37 13.62 3.11
C GLU A 246 -26.47 15.12 3.38
N GLU A 247 -26.52 15.54 4.64
CA GLU A 247 -26.50 16.95 5.03
C GLU A 247 -25.21 17.64 4.57
N SER A 248 -24.04 17.04 4.78
CA SER A 248 -22.76 17.59 4.30
C SER A 248 -22.67 17.64 2.78
N VAL A 249 -23.16 16.63 2.05
CA VAL A 249 -23.17 16.63 0.58
C VAL A 249 -24.14 17.70 0.04
N LEU A 250 -25.28 17.89 0.70
CA LEU A 250 -26.24 18.94 0.33
C LEU A 250 -25.66 20.33 0.61
N GLU A 251 -24.99 20.52 1.76
CA GLU A 251 -24.28 21.75 2.12
C GLU A 251 -23.21 22.05 1.07
N LEU A 252 -22.35 21.09 0.72
CA LEU A 252 -21.32 21.25 -0.31
C LEU A 252 -21.88 21.52 -1.71
N THR A 253 -23.02 20.93 -2.07
CA THR A 253 -23.69 21.21 -3.36
C THR A 253 -24.28 22.62 -3.36
N SER A 254 -24.75 23.12 -2.21
CA SER A 254 -25.24 24.49 -2.08
C SER A 254 -24.09 25.52 -2.00
N GLU A 255 -22.98 25.17 -1.36
CA GLU A 255 -21.75 25.98 -1.31
C GLU A 255 -21.08 26.02 -2.69
N GLN A 256 -21.23 24.98 -3.52
CA GLN A 256 -20.85 25.05 -4.94
C GLN A 256 -21.62 26.15 -5.70
N GLU A 257 -22.87 26.42 -5.34
CA GLU A 257 -23.65 27.53 -5.90
C GLU A 257 -23.20 28.89 -5.33
N GLU A 258 -22.71 28.94 -4.09
CA GLU A 258 -22.07 30.10 -3.45
C GLU A 258 -20.54 30.08 -3.67
N HIS A 259 -20.13 30.24 -4.94
CA HIS A 259 -18.77 30.25 -5.51
C HIS A 259 -17.63 30.95 -4.71
N SER A 260 -17.20 30.41 -3.57
CA SER A 260 -16.14 31.03 -2.74
C SER A 260 -14.96 30.13 -2.36
N GLU A 261 -14.98 28.81 -2.66
CA GLU A 261 -13.89 27.91 -2.29
C GLU A 261 -13.04 27.43 -3.51
N PRO A 262 -11.72 27.22 -3.33
CA PRO A 262 -10.84 26.63 -4.35
C PRO A 262 -11.20 25.17 -4.68
N TYR A 263 -11.11 24.77 -5.95
CA TYR A 263 -11.49 23.42 -6.37
C TYR A 263 -10.59 22.33 -5.81
N SER A 264 -9.31 22.61 -5.56
CA SER A 264 -8.39 21.66 -4.89
C SER A 264 -8.83 21.28 -3.47
N PHE A 265 -9.40 22.22 -2.71
CA PHE A 265 -9.89 21.92 -1.37
C PHE A 265 -11.23 21.16 -1.41
N LEU A 266 -12.05 21.46 -2.41
CA LEU A 266 -13.27 20.70 -2.68
C LEU A 266 -12.96 19.27 -3.13
N GLU A 267 -11.93 19.06 -3.94
CA GLU A 267 -11.44 17.72 -4.30
C GLU A 267 -11.06 16.92 -3.05
N ASP A 268 -10.19 17.47 -2.19
CA ASP A 268 -9.79 16.79 -0.96
C ASP A 268 -11.00 16.46 -0.06
N ARG A 269 -11.96 17.39 0.07
CA ARG A 269 -13.19 17.16 0.84
C ARG A 269 -14.06 16.06 0.22
N LEU A 270 -14.24 16.06 -1.10
CA LEU A 270 -15.04 15.06 -1.81
C LEU A 270 -14.36 13.69 -1.83
N GLU A 271 -13.04 13.63 -1.93
CA GLU A 271 -12.28 12.37 -1.80
C GLU A 271 -12.42 11.79 -0.40
N ASN A 272 -12.32 12.63 0.64
CA ASN A 272 -12.55 12.19 2.02
C ASN A 272 -13.99 11.67 2.21
N LEU A 273 -14.99 12.35 1.65
CA LEU A 273 -16.38 11.87 1.66
C LEU A 273 -16.54 10.57 0.89
N GLN A 274 -15.84 10.40 -0.25
CA GLN A 274 -15.87 9.15 -0.98
C GLN A 274 -15.22 8.01 -0.19
N ALA A 275 -14.14 8.29 0.55
CA ALA A 275 -13.48 7.32 1.42
C ALA A 275 -14.39 6.89 2.57
N THR A 276 -15.04 7.84 3.26
CA THR A 276 -15.99 7.51 4.34
C THR A 276 -17.21 6.75 3.81
N LEU A 277 -17.72 7.10 2.62
CA LEU A 277 -18.80 6.34 1.99
C LEU A 277 -18.40 4.91 1.65
N LYS A 278 -17.16 4.68 1.18
CA LYS A 278 -16.64 3.32 0.95
C LYS A 278 -16.49 2.53 2.24
N GLU A 279 -15.99 3.15 3.32
CA GLU A 279 -15.91 2.50 4.62
C GLU A 279 -17.28 2.07 5.13
N ILE A 280 -18.30 2.93 4.99
CA ILE A 280 -19.68 2.59 5.33
C ILE A 280 -20.23 1.46 4.43
N GLU A 281 -19.90 1.46 3.14
CA GLU A 281 -20.30 0.37 2.22
C GLU A 281 -19.69 -0.97 2.67
N ASP A 282 -18.41 -0.98 3.01
CA ASP A 282 -17.72 -2.18 3.51
C ASP A 282 -18.33 -2.65 4.84
N GLU A 283 -18.64 -1.74 5.77
CA GLU A 283 -19.34 -2.07 7.02
C GLU A 283 -20.74 -2.64 6.75
N GLN A 284 -21.51 -2.06 5.81
CA GLN A 284 -22.82 -2.56 5.41
C GLN A 284 -22.75 -3.98 4.84
N VAL A 285 -21.75 -4.25 3.98
CA VAL A 285 -21.52 -5.57 3.39
C VAL A 285 -21.15 -6.58 4.48
N GLU A 286 -20.31 -6.19 5.44
CA GLU A 286 -19.92 -7.06 6.55
C GLU A 286 -21.13 -7.43 7.42
N VAL A 287 -21.97 -6.45 7.77
CA VAL A 287 -23.21 -6.69 8.51
C VAL A 287 -24.16 -7.58 7.70
N SER A 288 -24.33 -7.32 6.41
CA SER A 288 -25.15 -8.16 5.52
C SER A 288 -24.67 -9.61 5.51
N GLN A 289 -23.35 -9.82 5.39
CA GLN A 289 -22.75 -11.16 5.41
C GLN A 289 -22.97 -11.86 6.75
N ARG A 290 -22.81 -11.15 7.88
CA ARG A 290 -23.09 -11.68 9.22
C ARG A 290 -24.56 -12.10 9.37
N LEU A 291 -25.50 -11.25 8.92
CA LEU A 291 -26.94 -11.57 8.94
C LEU A 291 -27.28 -12.78 8.05
N ALA A 292 -26.68 -12.88 6.86
CA ALA A 292 -26.87 -14.04 5.98
C ALA A 292 -26.24 -15.32 6.54
N GLN A 293 -25.13 -15.19 7.29
CA GLN A 293 -24.47 -16.33 7.93
C GLN A 293 -25.32 -16.90 9.06
N ILE A 294 -25.99 -16.04 9.84
CA ILE A 294 -26.95 -16.43 10.89
C ILE A 294 -28.02 -17.39 10.35
N GLU A 295 -28.63 -17.09 9.22
CA GLU A 295 -29.67 -17.96 8.63
C GLU A 295 -29.09 -19.31 8.17
N LYS A 296 -27.92 -19.29 7.55
CA LYS A 296 -27.25 -20.51 7.10
C LYS A 296 -26.86 -21.37 8.30
N ASP A 297 -26.38 -20.76 9.37
CA ASP A 297 -25.96 -21.45 10.58
C ASP A 297 -27.15 -22.10 11.28
N ASP A 298 -28.32 -21.47 11.34
CA ASP A 298 -29.55 -22.11 11.86
C ASP A 298 -29.96 -23.34 11.03
N ILE A 299 -29.97 -23.23 9.71
CA ILE A 299 -30.29 -24.36 8.83
C ILE A 299 -29.27 -25.50 9.01
N ASN A 300 -27.99 -25.17 9.05
CA ASN A 300 -26.91 -26.14 9.26
C ASN A 300 -27.00 -26.79 10.64
N ALA A 301 -27.30 -26.02 11.68
CA ALA A 301 -27.50 -26.48 13.05
C ALA A 301 -28.63 -27.50 13.11
N ARG A 302 -29.79 -27.17 12.52
CA ARG A 302 -30.95 -28.08 12.44
C ARG A 302 -30.63 -29.36 11.69
N GLN A 303 -29.90 -29.28 10.58
CA GLN A 303 -29.49 -30.48 9.84
C GLN A 303 -28.54 -31.36 10.66
N LYS A 304 -27.52 -30.77 11.29
CA LYS A 304 -26.56 -31.50 12.14
C LYS A 304 -27.23 -32.12 13.36
N ALA A 305 -28.14 -31.41 14.04
CA ALA A 305 -28.92 -31.93 15.15
C ALA A 305 -29.68 -33.20 14.76
N ASN A 306 -30.35 -33.18 13.61
CA ASN A 306 -31.06 -34.36 13.09
C ASN A 306 -30.12 -35.52 12.77
N VAL A 307 -28.94 -35.23 12.20
CA VAL A 307 -27.91 -36.26 11.97
C VAL A 307 -27.45 -36.87 13.29
N TYR A 308 -27.21 -36.06 14.32
CA TYR A 308 -26.78 -36.48 15.64
C TYR A 308 -27.79 -37.38 16.35
N VAL A 309 -29.09 -37.08 16.24
CA VAL A 309 -30.16 -37.96 16.74
C VAL A 309 -30.16 -39.31 16.02
N ASN A 310 -30.05 -39.30 14.69
CA ASN A 310 -29.96 -40.53 13.91
C ASN A 310 -28.71 -41.35 14.25
N ARG A 311 -27.59 -40.66 14.51
CA ARG A 311 -26.31 -41.26 14.90
C ARG A 311 -26.42 -41.94 16.27
N LEU A 312 -27.00 -41.26 17.26
CA LEU A 312 -27.30 -41.82 18.58
C LEU A 312 -28.21 -43.06 18.50
N HIS A 313 -29.29 -43.01 17.71
CA HIS A 313 -30.15 -44.16 17.49
C HIS A 313 -29.44 -45.32 16.79
N THR A 314 -28.56 -45.03 15.84
CA THR A 314 -27.78 -46.04 15.13
C THR A 314 -26.78 -46.71 16.05
N ILE A 315 -26.06 -45.94 16.89
CA ILE A 315 -25.15 -46.45 17.91
C ILE A 315 -25.90 -47.34 18.91
N LYS A 316 -27.05 -46.85 19.43
CA LYS A 316 -27.91 -47.63 20.32
C LYS A 316 -28.33 -48.96 19.69
N ARG A 317 -28.83 -48.93 18.46
CA ARG A 317 -29.27 -50.13 17.73
C ARG A 317 -28.10 -51.08 17.42
N TYR A 318 -26.91 -50.54 17.14
CA TYR A 318 -25.70 -51.32 16.90
C TYR A 318 -25.28 -52.09 18.15
N MET A 319 -25.33 -51.43 19.32
CA MET A 319 -25.06 -52.05 20.62
C MET A 319 -26.10 -53.10 21.01
N GLU A 320 -27.40 -52.81 20.83
CA GLU A 320 -28.50 -53.76 21.14
C GLU A 320 -28.42 -55.04 20.31
N LYS A 321 -28.02 -54.96 19.04
CA LYS A 321 -27.91 -56.13 18.16
C LYS A 321 -26.77 -57.08 18.55
N ARG A 322 -25.78 -56.61 19.30
CA ARG A 322 -24.54 -57.36 19.56
C ARG A 322 -24.61 -58.29 20.77
N ASN A 323 -25.80 -58.47 21.38
CA ASN A 323 -26.10 -59.43 22.46
C ASN A 323 -24.97 -59.57 23.50
N LEU A 324 -24.40 -58.44 23.91
CA LEU A 324 -23.38 -58.40 24.95
C LEU A 324 -24.00 -58.77 26.31
N PRO A 325 -23.25 -59.44 27.21
CA PRO A 325 -23.75 -59.83 28.53
C PRO A 325 -24.14 -58.63 29.41
N GLY A 326 -23.52 -57.46 29.18
CA GLY A 326 -23.95 -56.18 29.76
C GLY A 326 -23.22 -54.99 29.16
N ILE A 327 -23.67 -53.78 29.50
CA ILE A 327 -23.12 -52.53 28.96
C ILE A 327 -22.29 -51.84 30.06
N PRO A 328 -21.05 -51.39 29.77
CA PRO A 328 -20.23 -50.69 30.76
C PRO A 328 -20.93 -49.42 31.27
N GLN A 329 -20.76 -49.11 32.55
CA GLN A 329 -21.36 -47.92 33.16
C GLN A 329 -20.84 -46.61 32.54
N ASN A 330 -19.58 -46.56 32.14
CA ASN A 330 -18.96 -45.40 31.49
C ASN A 330 -19.65 -45.07 30.15
N PHE A 331 -19.98 -46.09 29.37
CA PHE A 331 -20.71 -45.93 28.12
C PHE A 331 -22.11 -45.38 28.35
N LEU A 332 -22.82 -45.90 29.37
CA LEU A 332 -24.15 -45.38 29.71
C LEU A 332 -24.09 -43.91 30.13
N GLN A 333 -23.09 -43.52 30.92
CA GLN A 333 -22.91 -42.12 31.33
C GLN A 333 -22.65 -41.23 30.12
N LEU A 334 -21.74 -41.60 29.23
CA LEU A 334 -21.48 -40.85 27.99
C LEU A 334 -22.70 -40.77 27.09
N PHE A 335 -23.45 -41.88 26.95
CA PHE A 335 -24.68 -41.91 26.17
C PHE A 335 -25.75 -40.98 26.74
N PHE A 336 -25.94 -40.96 28.07
CA PHE A 336 -26.89 -40.06 28.70
C PHE A 336 -26.45 -38.59 28.58
N THR A 337 -25.16 -38.29 28.75
CA THR A 337 -24.64 -36.93 28.56
C THR A 337 -24.84 -36.46 27.12
N ALA A 338 -24.45 -37.27 26.12
CA ALA A 338 -24.65 -36.94 24.71
C ALA A 338 -26.14 -36.82 24.34
N SER A 339 -27.00 -37.68 24.90
CA SER A 339 -28.44 -37.60 24.71
C SER A 339 -29.02 -36.32 25.33
N ASN A 340 -28.60 -35.95 26.53
CA ASN A 340 -29.06 -34.73 27.18
C ASN A 340 -28.61 -33.49 26.39
N HIS A 341 -27.34 -33.41 25.97
CA HIS A 341 -26.85 -32.27 25.19
C HIS A 341 -27.52 -32.19 23.81
N THR A 342 -27.84 -33.31 23.16
CA THR A 342 -28.60 -33.29 21.89
C THR A 342 -30.07 -32.91 22.08
N GLU A 343 -30.67 -33.27 23.20
CA GLU A 343 -32.04 -32.86 23.57
C GLU A 343 -32.09 -31.37 23.94
N GLU A 344 -31.13 -30.88 24.73
CA GLU A 344 -30.95 -29.46 25.05
C GLU A 344 -30.74 -28.63 23.77
N LEU A 345 -29.91 -29.13 22.85
CA LEU A 345 -29.69 -28.48 21.56
C LEU A 345 -30.97 -28.43 20.69
N MET A 346 -31.78 -29.50 20.70
CA MET A 346 -33.08 -29.47 20.02
C MET A 346 -34.06 -28.50 20.70
N ALA A 347 -34.08 -28.45 22.03
CA ALA A 347 -34.91 -27.54 22.78
C ALA A 347 -34.56 -26.08 22.48
N GLU A 348 -33.27 -25.72 22.46
CA GLU A 348 -32.80 -24.38 22.09
C GLU A 348 -33.15 -24.00 20.63
N LEU A 349 -33.15 -24.97 19.71
CA LEU A 349 -33.55 -24.77 18.31
C LEU A 349 -35.08 -24.67 18.11
N GLU A 350 -35.87 -25.19 19.05
CA GLU A 350 -37.34 -25.11 19.06
C GLU A 350 -37.87 -23.86 19.76
N GLU A 351 -37.02 -23.14 20.50
CA GLU A 351 -37.42 -21.86 21.10
C GLU A 351 -37.81 -20.82 20.04
N ALA A 352 -38.78 -19.97 20.39
CA ALA A 352 -39.29 -18.92 19.49
C ALA A 352 -38.25 -17.84 19.17
N ARG A 353 -37.15 -17.76 19.94
CA ARG A 353 -36.02 -16.86 19.70
C ARG A 353 -34.73 -17.62 19.89
N VAL A 354 -34.12 -18.03 18.80
CA VAL A 354 -32.90 -18.84 18.84
C VAL A 354 -31.70 -17.93 19.11
N ASN A 355 -30.85 -18.31 20.07
CA ASN A 355 -29.53 -17.71 20.27
C ASN A 355 -28.48 -18.54 19.50
N ILE A 356 -28.07 -18.05 18.34
CA ILE A 356 -27.18 -18.80 17.44
C ILE A 356 -25.79 -19.02 18.06
N GLU A 357 -25.29 -18.11 18.89
CA GLU A 357 -24.00 -18.32 19.56
C GLU A 357 -24.05 -19.43 20.62
N ALA A 358 -25.17 -19.54 21.33
CA ALA A 358 -25.39 -20.62 22.28
C ALA A 358 -25.51 -21.96 21.53
N VAL A 359 -26.32 -21.97 20.47
CA VAL A 359 -26.51 -23.13 19.59
C VAL A 359 -25.19 -23.60 18.98
N ASN A 360 -24.34 -22.70 18.48
CA ASN A 360 -23.05 -23.07 17.88
C ASN A 360 -22.09 -23.68 18.92
N ARG A 361 -22.05 -23.12 20.13
CA ARG A 361 -21.27 -23.71 21.24
C ARG A 361 -21.81 -25.09 21.63
N MET A 362 -23.12 -25.23 21.71
CA MET A 362 -23.77 -26.49 22.04
C MET A 362 -23.58 -27.54 20.95
N LEU A 363 -23.59 -27.13 19.66
CA LEU A 363 -23.28 -28.00 18.53
C LEU A 363 -21.86 -28.56 18.63
N GLU A 364 -20.88 -27.73 18.98
CA GLU A 364 -19.49 -28.17 19.13
C GLU A 364 -19.35 -29.20 20.26
N ILE A 365 -19.97 -28.94 21.41
CA ILE A 365 -20.02 -29.88 22.54
C ILE A 365 -20.68 -31.20 22.12
N ALA A 366 -21.87 -31.14 21.51
CA ALA A 366 -22.58 -32.33 21.05
C ALA A 366 -21.81 -33.12 19.97
N THR A 367 -21.03 -32.43 19.13
CA THR A 367 -20.17 -33.07 18.13
C THR A 367 -19.09 -33.90 18.82
N ASN A 368 -18.36 -33.29 19.76
CA ASN A 368 -17.30 -33.96 20.52
C ASN A 368 -17.84 -35.15 21.32
N ASP A 369 -19.01 -34.99 21.95
CA ASP A 369 -19.62 -36.07 22.74
C ASP A 369 -20.06 -37.26 21.88
N ILE A 370 -20.58 -37.02 20.68
CA ILE A 370 -20.98 -38.08 19.75
C ILE A 370 -19.76 -38.79 19.18
N GLU A 371 -18.70 -38.06 18.83
CA GLU A 371 -17.44 -38.65 18.39
C GLU A 371 -16.82 -39.52 19.49
N ALA A 372 -16.76 -39.01 20.73
CA ALA A 372 -16.28 -39.78 21.88
C ALA A 372 -17.14 -41.03 22.12
N LEU A 373 -18.47 -40.91 22.03
CA LEU A 373 -19.39 -42.03 22.17
C LEU A 373 -19.14 -43.10 21.09
N GLU A 374 -18.83 -42.69 19.87
CA GLU A 374 -18.52 -43.63 18.79
C GLU A 374 -17.21 -44.35 18.97
N GLU A 375 -16.16 -43.63 19.32
CA GLU A 375 -14.86 -44.24 19.62
C GLU A 375 -15.01 -45.28 20.74
N GLU A 376 -15.71 -44.93 21.82
CA GLU A 376 -16.01 -45.86 22.91
C GLU A 376 -16.87 -47.05 22.45
N THR A 377 -17.89 -46.81 21.62
CA THR A 377 -18.69 -47.89 21.02
C THR A 377 -17.80 -48.86 20.27
N TYR A 378 -16.91 -48.35 19.41
CA TYR A 378 -16.01 -49.16 18.63
C TYR A 378 -15.01 -49.93 19.50
N ASN A 379 -14.47 -49.29 20.54
CA ASN A 379 -13.54 -49.91 21.48
C ASN A 379 -14.22 -51.06 22.22
N ILE A 380 -15.39 -50.83 22.82
CA ILE A 380 -16.16 -51.86 23.54
C ILE A 380 -16.44 -53.06 22.63
N VAL A 381 -16.91 -52.77 21.41
CA VAL A 381 -17.24 -53.76 20.39
C VAL A 381 -16.00 -54.55 19.97
N GLN A 382 -14.86 -53.89 19.79
CA GLN A 382 -13.58 -54.51 19.47
C GLN A 382 -13.10 -55.42 20.60
N TYR A 383 -12.99 -54.90 21.81
CA TYR A 383 -12.53 -55.67 22.96
C TYR A 383 -13.47 -56.84 23.25
N ALA A 384 -14.80 -56.66 23.15
CA ALA A 384 -15.74 -57.76 23.34
C ALA A 384 -15.54 -58.90 22.33
N THR A 385 -15.42 -58.59 21.03
CA THR A 385 -15.21 -59.63 20.00
C THR A 385 -13.84 -60.30 20.13
N LEU A 386 -12.80 -59.52 20.41
CA LEU A 386 -11.45 -60.05 20.58
C LEU A 386 -11.37 -60.95 21.82
N THR A 387 -11.92 -60.51 22.94
CA THR A 387 -11.97 -61.32 24.17
C THR A 387 -12.76 -62.60 23.97
N GLU A 388 -13.90 -62.57 23.26
CA GLU A 388 -14.64 -63.80 22.94
C GLU A 388 -13.80 -64.77 22.10
N GLN A 389 -13.12 -64.28 21.05
CA GLN A 389 -12.25 -65.11 20.21
C GLN A 389 -11.06 -65.68 21.01
N LEU A 390 -10.45 -64.88 21.89
CA LEU A 390 -9.36 -65.31 22.76
C LEU A 390 -9.84 -66.32 23.79
N LEU A 391 -11.03 -66.15 24.39
CA LEU A 391 -11.64 -67.13 25.30
C LEU A 391 -11.90 -68.45 24.57
N GLN A 392 -12.46 -68.40 23.35
CA GLN A 392 -12.66 -69.59 22.52
C GLN A 392 -11.34 -70.30 22.17
N TYR A 393 -10.29 -69.54 21.87
CA TYR A 393 -8.97 -70.10 21.58
C TYR A 393 -8.28 -70.66 22.83
N SER A 394 -8.39 -69.96 23.96
CA SER A 394 -7.84 -70.33 25.27
C SER A 394 -8.39 -71.68 25.77
N ASN A 395 -9.64 -72.02 25.41
CA ASN A 395 -10.21 -73.36 25.70
C ASN A 395 -9.36 -74.52 25.16
N ARG A 396 -8.50 -74.31 24.16
CA ARG A 396 -7.56 -75.33 23.64
C ARG A 396 -6.38 -75.60 24.57
N TYR A 397 -5.96 -74.60 25.35
CA TYR A 397 -4.81 -74.67 26.26
C TYR A 397 -5.23 -74.92 27.72
N ARG A 398 -6.53 -74.90 28.00
CA ARG A 398 -7.13 -75.10 29.34
C ARG A 398 -6.74 -76.43 30.01
N SER A 399 -6.44 -77.48 29.25
CA SER A 399 -5.99 -78.77 29.81
C SER A 399 -4.49 -78.87 30.04
N PHE A 400 -3.70 -77.89 29.56
CA PHE A 400 -2.24 -77.94 29.54
C PHE A 400 -1.58 -77.05 30.60
N ASP A 401 -2.22 -75.96 31.03
CA ASP A 401 -1.66 -75.07 32.05
C ASP A 401 -2.75 -74.55 33.03
N GLU A 402 -2.53 -74.79 34.32
CA GLU A 402 -3.45 -74.39 35.40
C GLU A 402 -3.52 -72.86 35.54
N ARG A 403 -2.44 -72.14 35.19
CA ARG A 403 -2.41 -70.65 35.23
C ARG A 403 -3.31 -70.02 34.17
N ILE A 404 -3.42 -70.67 33.01
CA ILE A 404 -4.32 -70.23 31.94
C ILE A 404 -5.77 -70.47 32.35
N GLN A 405 -6.05 -71.53 33.11
CA GLN A 405 -7.38 -71.82 33.62
C GLN A 405 -7.82 -70.78 34.67
N GLU A 406 -6.93 -70.36 35.57
CA GLU A 406 -7.21 -69.29 36.55
C GLU A 406 -7.48 -67.95 35.84
N ALA A 407 -6.59 -67.54 34.94
CA ALA A 407 -6.76 -66.32 34.15
C ALA A 407 -8.01 -66.34 33.26
N PHE A 408 -8.40 -67.50 32.74
CA PHE A 408 -9.64 -67.69 31.99
C PHE A 408 -10.88 -67.46 32.86
N ASN A 409 -10.91 -68.04 34.06
CA ASN A 409 -12.04 -67.87 34.98
C ASN A 409 -12.15 -66.42 35.47
N GLU A 410 -11.02 -65.77 35.79
CA GLU A 410 -10.99 -64.35 36.15
C GLU A 410 -11.43 -63.45 34.99
N SER A 411 -10.92 -63.69 33.79
CA SER A 411 -11.31 -62.95 32.58
C SER A 411 -12.80 -63.13 32.27
N LEU A 412 -13.35 -64.33 32.44
CA LEU A 412 -14.78 -64.61 32.27
C LEU A 412 -15.62 -63.93 33.35
N GLU A 413 -15.17 -63.91 34.61
CA GLU A 413 -15.87 -63.22 35.69
C GLU A 413 -15.91 -61.69 35.46
N ILE A 414 -14.78 -61.10 35.05
CA ILE A 414 -14.72 -59.68 34.67
C ILE A 414 -15.62 -59.38 33.46
N PHE A 415 -15.65 -60.28 32.47
CA PHE A 415 -16.46 -60.14 31.26
C PHE A 415 -17.97 -60.24 31.54
N GLU A 416 -18.40 -61.17 32.40
CA GLU A 416 -19.83 -61.42 32.67
C GLU A 416 -20.40 -60.59 33.82
N LYS A 417 -19.58 -60.19 34.82
CA LYS A 417 -20.07 -59.48 36.02
C LYS A 417 -19.66 -58.02 36.09
N GLU A 418 -18.42 -57.70 35.74
CA GLU A 418 -17.90 -56.32 35.83
C GLU A 418 -18.12 -55.55 34.51
N PHE A 419 -18.39 -56.26 33.42
CA PHE A 419 -18.60 -55.72 32.08
C PHE A 419 -17.43 -54.88 31.54
N ASP A 420 -16.23 -55.06 32.11
CA ASP A 420 -15.00 -54.40 31.65
C ASP A 420 -14.30 -55.28 30.60
N TYR A 421 -14.63 -55.01 29.35
CA TYR A 421 -14.09 -55.75 28.20
C TYR A 421 -12.59 -55.52 27.99
N HIS A 422 -12.07 -54.36 28.37
CA HIS A 422 -10.66 -54.03 28.22
C HIS A 422 -9.82 -54.79 29.25
N ALA A 423 -10.22 -54.73 30.53
CA ALA A 423 -9.53 -55.45 31.59
C ALA A 423 -9.58 -56.97 31.35
N SER A 424 -10.72 -57.49 30.87
CA SER A 424 -10.86 -58.90 30.52
C SER A 424 -9.93 -59.30 29.35
N PHE A 425 -9.83 -58.45 28.32
CA PHE A 425 -8.91 -58.66 27.19
C PHE A 425 -7.45 -58.71 27.65
N ASP A 426 -7.03 -57.77 28.50
CA ASP A 426 -5.64 -57.69 28.96
C ASP A 426 -5.24 -58.91 29.79
N LYS A 427 -6.14 -59.37 30.67
CA LYS A 427 -5.89 -60.53 31.53
C LYS A 427 -5.72 -61.81 30.73
N ILE A 428 -6.59 -62.05 29.76
CA ILE A 428 -6.45 -63.25 28.91
C ILE A 428 -5.28 -63.13 27.94
N SER A 429 -5.02 -61.94 27.41
CA SER A 429 -3.90 -61.67 26.51
C SER A 429 -2.55 -61.93 27.18
N GLN A 430 -2.36 -61.43 28.42
CA GLN A 430 -1.13 -61.65 29.19
C GLN A 430 -0.90 -63.14 29.47
N ALA A 431 -1.95 -63.88 29.85
CA ALA A 431 -1.84 -65.31 30.11
C ALA A 431 -1.52 -66.10 28.83
N LEU A 432 -2.10 -65.71 27.70
CA LEU A 432 -1.89 -66.38 26.42
C LEU A 432 -0.52 -66.05 25.79
N GLU A 433 0.00 -64.84 25.98
CA GLU A 433 1.35 -64.45 25.51
C GLU A 433 2.48 -65.22 26.22
N VAL A 434 2.28 -65.59 27.48
CA VAL A 434 3.23 -66.45 28.22
C VAL A 434 3.26 -67.87 27.63
N ALA A 435 2.14 -68.35 27.09
CA ALA A 435 2.04 -69.67 26.45
C ALA A 435 2.51 -69.67 24.99
N GLU A 436 2.08 -68.69 24.19
CA GLU A 436 2.49 -68.47 22.81
C GLU A 436 2.65 -66.96 22.52
N PRO A 437 3.90 -66.46 22.43
CA PRO A 437 4.15 -65.07 22.11
C PRO A 437 3.62 -64.68 20.71
N GLY A 438 2.86 -63.59 20.64
CA GLY A 438 2.39 -62.99 19.37
C GLY A 438 1.02 -63.46 18.87
N VAL A 439 0.29 -64.27 19.65
CA VAL A 439 -1.08 -64.69 19.31
C VAL A 439 -2.07 -63.52 19.37
N THR A 440 -1.94 -62.68 20.40
CA THR A 440 -2.71 -61.44 20.61
C THR A 440 -2.63 -60.50 19.41
N ASN A 441 -1.42 -60.15 18.96
CA ASN A 441 -1.21 -59.29 17.80
C ASN A 441 -1.79 -59.86 16.50
N ARG A 442 -1.81 -61.18 16.33
CA ARG A 442 -2.40 -61.81 15.13
C ARG A 442 -3.93 -61.67 15.12
N PHE A 443 -4.59 -61.84 16.27
CA PHE A 443 -6.04 -61.65 16.39
C PHE A 443 -6.45 -60.19 16.24
N VAL A 444 -5.68 -59.25 16.82
CA VAL A 444 -5.89 -57.81 16.64
C VAL A 444 -5.76 -57.44 15.16
N THR A 445 -4.68 -57.88 14.49
CA THR A 445 -4.46 -57.61 13.06
C THR A 445 -5.54 -58.23 12.16
N SER A 446 -6.08 -59.41 12.54
CA SER A 446 -7.18 -60.01 11.78
C SER A 446 -8.50 -59.26 11.97
N TYR A 447 -8.76 -58.80 13.20
CA TYR A 447 -9.95 -58.03 13.52
C TYR A 447 -9.95 -56.67 12.83
N GLU A 448 -8.82 -55.96 12.82
CA GLU A 448 -8.67 -54.70 12.08
C GLU A 448 -8.97 -54.85 10.58
N LYS A 449 -8.63 -56.01 9.99
CA LYS A 449 -8.94 -56.33 8.58
C LYS A 449 -10.40 -56.71 8.34
N THR A 450 -11.14 -57.13 9.37
CA THR A 450 -12.55 -57.55 9.28
C THR A 450 -13.51 -56.60 10.01
N ARG A 451 -13.02 -55.46 10.50
CA ARG A 451 -13.82 -54.48 11.25
C ARG A 451 -15.00 -54.02 10.39
N GLU A 452 -16.20 -54.36 10.84
CA GLU A 452 -17.43 -53.79 10.29
C GLU A 452 -17.51 -52.33 10.72
N THR A 453 -17.60 -51.42 9.76
CA THR A 453 -17.86 -50.01 10.03
C THR A 453 -19.35 -49.83 10.32
N ILE A 454 -19.68 -49.05 11.35
CA ILE A 454 -21.06 -48.64 11.60
C ILE A 454 -21.47 -47.82 10.38
N ARG A 455 -22.48 -48.30 9.65
CA ARG A 455 -23.08 -47.53 8.55
C ARG A 455 -24.11 -46.60 9.13
N PHE A 456 -23.78 -45.30 9.14
CA PHE A 456 -24.66 -44.21 9.53
C PHE A 456 -25.68 -43.87 8.44
#